data_AF-A0A820HWT1-F1
#
_entry.id   AF-A0A820HWT1-F1
#
_cell.length_a   1.000
_cell.length_b   1.000
_cell.length_c   1.000
_cell.angle_alpha   90.00
_cell.angle_beta   90.00
_cell.angle_gamma   90.00
#
_symmetry.space_group_name_H-M   'P 1'
#
loop_
_entity.id
_entity.type
_entity.pdbx_description
1 polymer ?
#
loop_
_entity_poly.entity_id
_entity_poly.type
_entity_poly.pdbx_seq_one_letter_code
_entity_poly.pdbx_strand_id
1 'polypeptide(L)'
;MTIALICMVLFDMFITKNAGGHSLTQKITVPKSIRPSDRERGNIWFISPFRKRLPFWLYFASSFPAILISVVLFFEVELTSIMIQSKLKCVHSSKIIKGTGYHLDILIAGVLVSISGLFGLPWICAAPVRSIAHVASLSKYSKTHAPGEKPRLIDIKDQRLTNIGVHILIGCTIFAGPIIRKIPVAALFGIFLYFGIVSIPGTQLFSRVKMMFIPAKYHPNVGYLRRVRQIKRFTYTIVQIIAAGLLITIK
;
A
#
# COMPACT_ATOMS: atom_id res chain seq x y z
N MET A 1 -13.11 -9.36 2.77
CA MET A 1 -13.00 -7.89 2.99
C MET A 1 -14.24 -7.14 2.53
N THR A 2 -14.62 -7.22 1.25
CA THR A 2 -15.82 -6.55 0.70
C THR A 2 -17.12 -6.93 1.41
N ILE A 3 -17.33 -8.24 1.64
CA ILE A 3 -18.50 -8.73 2.38
C ILE A 3 -18.53 -8.16 3.81
N ALA A 4 -17.39 -8.18 4.51
CA ALA A 4 -17.30 -7.62 5.86
C ALA A 4 -17.61 -6.12 5.90
N LEU A 5 -17.14 -5.35 4.90
CA LEU A 5 -17.48 -3.93 4.75
C LEU A 5 -18.99 -3.74 4.58
N ILE A 6 -19.62 -4.51 3.68
CA ILE A 6 -21.06 -4.44 3.43
C ILE A 6 -21.83 -4.80 4.71
N CYS A 7 -21.46 -5.88 5.40
CA CYS A 7 -22.10 -6.27 6.66
C CYS A 7 -21.97 -5.17 7.73
N MET A 8 -20.79 -4.56 7.90
CA MET A 8 -20.59 -3.48 8.86
C MET A 8 -21.39 -2.22 8.51
N VAL A 9 -21.50 -1.89 7.22
CA VAL A 9 -22.33 -0.76 6.76
C VAL A 9 -23.82 -1.05 7.00
N LEU A 10 -24.29 -2.26 6.71
CA LEU A 10 -25.67 -2.67 6.99
C LEU A 10 -25.97 -2.63 8.50
N PHE A 11 -25.02 -3.08 9.33
CA PHE A 11 -25.12 -3.04 10.78
C PHE A 11 -25.19 -1.60 11.32
N ASP A 12 -24.32 -0.70 10.85
CA ASP A 12 -24.37 0.73 11.21
C ASP A 12 -25.71 1.38 10.82
N MET A 13 -26.24 1.04 9.64
CA MET A 13 -27.56 1.53 9.21
C MET A 13 -28.69 0.99 10.09
N PHE A 14 -28.63 -0.28 10.51
CA PHE A 14 -29.61 -0.88 11.41
C PHE A 14 -29.61 -0.21 12.79
N ILE A 15 -28.43 0.02 13.37
CA ILE A 15 -28.28 0.73 14.64
C ILE A 15 -28.80 2.17 14.51
N THR A 16 -28.42 2.88 13.45
CA THR A 16 -28.86 4.27 13.24
C THR A 16 -30.38 4.38 13.14
N LYS A 17 -31.04 3.40 12.50
CA LYS A 17 -32.50 3.35 12.39
C LYS A 17 -33.17 3.10 13.74
N ASN A 18 -32.59 2.24 14.59
CA ASN A 18 -33.16 1.90 15.90
C ASN A 18 -32.85 2.96 16.97
N ALA A 19 -31.76 3.71 16.84
CA ALA A 19 -31.32 4.73 17.79
C ALA A 19 -31.91 6.13 17.54
N GLY A 20 -33.05 6.23 16.83
CA GLY A 20 -33.75 7.51 16.63
C GLY A 20 -33.06 8.50 15.68
N GLY A 21 -32.17 8.04 14.81
CA GLY A 21 -31.58 8.88 13.75
C GLY A 21 -30.35 9.71 14.15
N HIS A 22 -29.91 9.66 15.41
CA HIS A 22 -28.64 10.27 15.80
C HIS A 22 -27.47 9.39 15.34
N SER A 23 -26.69 9.88 14.37
CA SER A 23 -25.48 9.17 13.93
C SER A 23 -24.37 9.32 14.96
N LEU A 24 -24.19 8.30 15.80
CA LEU A 24 -23.05 8.18 16.73
C LEU A 24 -21.72 7.94 16.00
N THR A 25 -21.77 7.54 14.72
CA THR A 25 -20.60 7.13 13.94
C THR A 25 -20.15 8.19 12.93
N GLN A 26 -18.85 8.47 12.91
CA GLN A 26 -18.23 9.34 11.92
C GLN A 26 -18.25 8.66 10.54
N LYS A 27 -18.79 9.34 9.53
CA LYS A 27 -18.92 8.84 8.15
C LYS A 27 -17.97 9.57 7.19
N ILE A 28 -17.72 8.99 6.03
CA ILE A 28 -16.81 9.58 5.03
C ILE A 28 -17.42 10.86 4.46
N THR A 29 -16.67 11.96 4.53
CA THR A 29 -17.03 13.24 3.89
C THR A 29 -16.50 13.26 2.46
N VAL A 30 -17.40 13.26 1.48
CA VAL A 30 -17.06 13.37 0.05
C VAL A 30 -17.52 14.73 -0.48
N PRO A 31 -16.66 15.53 -1.15
CA PRO A 31 -17.08 16.79 -1.76
C PRO A 31 -18.13 16.55 -2.84
N LYS A 32 -19.10 17.47 -2.97
CA LYS A 32 -20.21 17.34 -3.95
C LYS A 32 -19.78 17.67 -5.38
N SER A 33 -18.64 18.36 -5.56
CA SER A 33 -18.17 18.86 -6.86
C SER A 33 -16.65 18.92 -6.85
N ILE A 34 -16.05 18.68 -8.02
CA ILE A 34 -14.63 18.83 -8.24
C ILE A 34 -14.31 20.32 -8.25
N ARG A 35 -13.42 20.77 -7.36
CA ARG A 35 -12.95 22.15 -7.30
C ARG A 35 -11.42 22.17 -7.26
N PRO A 36 -10.78 23.17 -7.88
CA PRO A 36 -9.33 23.33 -7.79
C PRO A 36 -8.90 23.72 -6.38
N SER A 37 -7.63 23.43 -6.06
CA SER A 37 -7.03 23.61 -4.73
C SER A 37 -7.04 25.06 -4.23
N ASP A 38 -7.11 26.03 -5.14
CA ASP A 38 -7.04 27.46 -4.86
C ASP A 38 -8.38 28.13 -5.22
N ARG A 39 -9.10 28.66 -4.21
CA ARG A 39 -10.44 29.25 -4.38
C ARG A 39 -10.41 30.53 -5.23
N GLU A 40 -9.28 31.24 -5.26
CA GLU A 40 -9.13 32.48 -6.04
C GLU A 40 -8.86 32.22 -7.53
N ARG A 41 -8.52 30.98 -7.89
CA ARG A 41 -8.05 30.63 -9.25
C ARG A 41 -9.17 30.30 -10.24
N GLY A 42 -10.43 30.25 -9.80
CA GLY A 42 -11.57 29.89 -10.66
C GLY A 42 -11.42 28.48 -11.26
N ASN A 43 -11.92 28.24 -12.49
CA ASN A 43 -11.91 26.92 -13.16
C ASN A 43 -10.59 26.55 -13.89
N ILE A 44 -9.48 27.25 -13.62
CA ILE A 44 -8.23 27.06 -14.35
C ILE A 44 -7.39 25.96 -13.69
N TRP A 45 -7.36 24.78 -14.31
CA TRP A 45 -6.65 23.58 -13.83
C TRP A 45 -5.15 23.58 -14.17
N PHE A 46 -4.76 24.22 -15.27
CA PHE A 46 -3.37 24.25 -15.71
C PHE A 46 -2.59 25.36 -14.99
N ILE A 47 -1.46 25.02 -14.38
CA ILE A 47 -0.58 25.96 -13.71
C ILE A 47 0.52 26.36 -14.68
N SER A 48 0.39 27.54 -15.28
CA SER A 48 1.48 28.06 -16.12
C SER A 48 2.69 28.41 -15.25
N PRO A 49 3.88 27.86 -15.54
CA PRO A 49 5.07 28.04 -14.69
C PRO A 49 5.52 29.51 -14.60
N PHE A 50 5.16 30.34 -15.57
CA PHE A 50 5.57 31.74 -15.68
C PHE A 50 4.48 32.77 -15.32
N ARG A 51 3.33 32.34 -14.77
CA ARG A 51 2.15 33.23 -14.59
C ARG A 51 2.33 34.27 -13.49
N LYS A 52 3.09 33.96 -12.43
CA LYS A 52 3.37 34.90 -11.33
C LYS A 52 4.77 35.48 -11.54
N ARG A 53 4.96 36.78 -11.30
CA ARG A 53 6.29 37.39 -11.15
C ARG A 53 6.96 36.84 -9.88
N LEU A 54 7.46 35.61 -9.97
CA LEU A 54 8.31 35.03 -8.94
C LEU A 54 9.74 35.50 -9.16
N PRO A 55 10.51 35.79 -8.10
CA PRO A 55 11.92 36.11 -8.25
C PRO A 55 12.66 34.95 -8.88
N PHE A 56 13.59 35.24 -9.80
CA PHE A 56 14.30 34.22 -10.59
C PHE A 56 15.02 33.16 -9.72
N TRP A 57 15.51 33.56 -8.54
CA TRP A 57 16.14 32.66 -7.58
C TRP A 57 15.21 31.54 -7.09
N LEU A 58 13.89 31.74 -7.06
CA LEU A 58 12.95 30.74 -6.58
C LEU A 58 12.87 29.52 -7.52
N TYR A 59 13.09 29.70 -8.83
CA TYR A 59 13.16 28.59 -9.77
C TYR A 59 14.35 27.67 -9.45
N PHE A 60 15.53 28.25 -9.17
CA PHE A 60 16.69 27.47 -8.73
C PHE A 60 16.49 26.84 -7.35
N ALA A 61 15.93 27.60 -6.40
CA ALA A 61 15.64 27.09 -5.07
C ALA A 61 14.66 25.91 -5.09
N SER A 62 13.71 25.88 -6.04
CA SER A 62 12.76 24.77 -6.22
C SER A 62 13.38 23.47 -6.72
N SER A 63 14.59 23.52 -7.29
CA SER A 63 15.33 22.33 -7.71
C SER A 63 15.70 21.44 -6.50
N PHE A 64 16.04 22.05 -5.37
CA PHE A 64 16.43 21.32 -4.16
C PHE A 64 15.31 20.40 -3.60
N PRO A 65 14.09 20.88 -3.31
CA PRO A 65 13.00 19.99 -2.90
C PRO A 65 12.57 19.02 -4.00
N ALA A 66 12.72 19.38 -5.28
CA ALA A 66 12.43 18.46 -6.38
C ALA A 66 13.37 17.25 -6.38
N ILE A 67 14.67 17.46 -6.14
CA ILE A 67 15.65 16.38 -5.99
C ILE A 67 15.28 15.49 -4.80
N LEU A 68 14.93 16.08 -3.65
CA LEU A 68 14.53 15.33 -2.46
C LEU A 68 13.29 14.45 -2.74
N ILE A 69 12.26 15.01 -3.38
CA ILE A 69 11.04 14.26 -3.77
C ILE A 69 11.39 13.16 -4.77
N SER A 70 12.27 13.42 -5.74
CA SER A 70 12.71 12.41 -6.70
C SER A 70 13.40 11.23 -6.01
N VAL A 71 14.24 11.48 -5.01
CA VAL A 71 14.91 10.42 -4.23
C VAL A 71 13.89 9.60 -3.44
N VAL A 72 12.91 10.25 -2.79
CA VAL A 72 11.84 9.55 -2.07
C VAL A 72 11.03 8.66 -3.00
N LEU A 73 10.60 9.19 -4.14
CA LEU A 73 9.81 8.43 -5.12
C LEU A 73 10.60 7.26 -5.72
N PHE A 74 11.89 7.46 -6.00
CA PHE A 74 12.77 6.39 -6.45
C PHE A 74 12.81 5.25 -5.43
N PHE A 75 13.06 5.55 -4.16
CA PHE A 75 13.09 4.53 -3.11
C PHE A 75 11.73 3.84 -2.94
N GLU A 76 10.62 4.57 -3.00
CA GLU A 76 9.29 3.95 -2.83
C GLU A 76 8.93 3.01 -3.97
N VAL A 77 9.26 3.37 -5.22
CA VAL A 77 9.06 2.49 -6.39
C VAL A 77 9.97 1.25 -6.29
N GLU A 78 11.26 1.44 -6.02
CA GLU A 78 12.25 0.35 -5.91
C GLU A 78 11.87 -0.63 -4.79
N LEU A 79 11.56 -0.11 -3.59
CA LEU A 79 11.16 -0.93 -2.44
C LEU A 79 9.86 -1.69 -2.72
N THR A 80 8.86 -1.04 -3.33
CA THR A 80 7.60 -1.70 -3.70
C THR A 80 7.86 -2.84 -4.67
N SER A 81 8.67 -2.61 -5.69
CA SER A 81 8.98 -3.61 -6.72
C SER A 81 9.79 -4.78 -6.15
N ILE A 82 10.74 -4.54 -5.25
CA ILE A 82 11.49 -5.60 -4.54
C ILE A 82 10.54 -6.41 -3.63
N MET A 83 9.61 -5.77 -2.93
CA MET A 83 8.66 -6.47 -2.07
C MET A 83 7.70 -7.36 -2.87
N ILE A 84 7.18 -6.87 -3.99
CA ILE A 84 6.35 -7.65 -4.92
C ILE A 84 7.16 -8.80 -5.50
N GLN A 85 8.40 -8.54 -5.96
CA GLN A 85 9.28 -9.58 -6.51
C GLN A 85 9.61 -10.64 -5.46
N SER A 86 9.85 -10.25 -4.20
CA SER A 86 10.09 -11.19 -3.11
C SER A 86 8.90 -12.12 -2.90
N LYS A 87 7.67 -11.59 -2.99
CA LYS A 87 6.43 -12.38 -2.94
C LYS A 87 6.28 -13.30 -4.16
N LEU A 88 6.58 -12.80 -5.35
CA LEU A 88 6.57 -13.55 -6.61
C LEU A 88 7.63 -14.66 -6.62
N LYS A 89 8.82 -14.42 -6.05
CA LYS A 89 9.92 -15.40 -5.97
C LYS A 89 9.54 -16.63 -5.16
N CYS A 90 8.70 -16.47 -4.12
CA CYS A 90 8.12 -17.62 -3.41
C CYS A 90 7.27 -18.52 -4.31
N VAL A 91 6.68 -17.98 -5.38
CA VAL A 91 5.91 -18.72 -6.41
C VAL A 91 6.80 -19.18 -7.55
N HIS A 92 7.83 -18.40 -7.87
CA HIS A 92 8.75 -18.70 -8.95
C HIS A 92 9.55 -19.99 -8.72
N SER A 93 9.70 -20.42 -7.46
CA SER A 93 10.22 -21.75 -7.11
C SER A 93 9.45 -22.91 -7.78
N SER A 94 8.31 -22.64 -8.43
CA SER A 94 7.48 -23.59 -9.19
C SER A 94 7.20 -23.24 -10.67
N LYS A 95 8.10 -22.55 -11.42
CA LYS A 95 8.28 -22.62 -12.91
C LYS A 95 8.00 -21.39 -13.83
N ILE A 96 7.82 -20.13 -13.40
CA ILE A 96 7.51 -19.02 -14.37
C ILE A 96 8.38 -17.77 -14.20
N ILE A 97 9.48 -17.62 -14.98
CA ILE A 97 10.34 -16.42 -14.97
C ILE A 97 9.66 -15.39 -15.88
N LYS A 98 8.99 -14.40 -15.30
CA LYS A 98 8.55 -13.22 -16.05
C LYS A 98 9.59 -12.12 -15.92
N GLY A 99 9.84 -11.41 -17.02
CA GLY A 99 10.69 -10.22 -17.03
C GLY A 99 10.11 -9.11 -16.17
N THR A 100 10.99 -8.31 -15.56
CA THR A 100 10.67 -7.18 -14.70
C THR A 100 10.96 -5.86 -15.41
N GLY A 101 10.09 -4.85 -15.24
CA GLY A 101 10.17 -3.56 -15.91
C GLY A 101 10.61 -2.38 -15.04
N TYR A 102 11.61 -2.55 -14.16
CA TYR A 102 11.99 -1.53 -13.17
C TYR A 102 12.24 -0.13 -13.76
N HIS A 103 13.02 -0.05 -14.84
CA HIS A 103 13.33 1.25 -15.47
C HIS A 103 12.10 1.90 -16.09
N LEU A 104 11.19 1.10 -16.66
CA LEU A 104 9.94 1.58 -17.22
C LEU A 104 9.03 2.13 -16.12
N ASP A 105 8.96 1.45 -14.97
CA ASP A 105 8.16 1.88 -13.82
C ASP A 105 8.64 3.24 -13.28
N ILE A 106 9.95 3.44 -13.18
CA ILE A 106 10.55 4.72 -12.75
C ILE A 106 10.27 5.83 -13.77
N LEU A 107 10.44 5.55 -15.07
CA LEU A 107 10.17 6.52 -16.13
C LEU A 107 8.70 6.96 -16.12
N ILE A 108 7.76 6.01 -16.03
CA ILE A 108 6.33 6.29 -15.98
C ILE A 108 5.97 7.08 -14.71
N ALA A 109 6.52 6.71 -13.56
CA ALA A 109 6.30 7.44 -12.31
C ALA A 109 6.78 8.91 -12.42
N GLY A 110 7.97 9.13 -12.99
CA GLY A 110 8.50 10.48 -13.24
C GLY A 110 7.59 11.30 -14.15
N VAL A 111 7.17 10.74 -15.28
CA VAL A 111 6.26 11.42 -16.22
C VAL A 111 4.93 11.78 -15.55
N LEU A 112 4.32 10.86 -14.80
CA LEU A 112 3.06 11.10 -14.09
C LEU A 112 3.18 12.20 -13.03
N VAL A 113 4.31 12.26 -12.32
CA VAL A 113 4.59 13.30 -11.31
C VAL A 113 4.77 14.65 -11.98
N SER A 114 5.50 14.72 -13.11
CA SER A 114 5.63 15.95 -13.90
C SER A 114 4.29 16.47 -14.39
N ILE A 115 3.44 15.58 -14.94
CA ILE A 115 2.07 15.93 -15.37
C ILE A 115 1.25 16.41 -14.17
N SER A 116 1.28 15.68 -13.06
CA SER A 116 0.53 16.05 -11.84
C SER A 116 0.95 17.42 -11.31
N GLY A 117 2.25 17.74 -11.36
CA GLY A 117 2.78 19.06 -11.00
C GLY A 117 2.24 20.20 -11.87
N LEU A 118 2.13 19.99 -13.20
CA LEU A 118 1.56 20.97 -14.13
C LEU A 118 0.07 21.26 -13.86
N PHE A 119 -0.68 20.26 -13.41
CA PHE A 119 -2.11 20.38 -13.06
C PHE A 119 -2.35 20.74 -11.59
N GLY A 120 -1.30 20.90 -10.77
CA GLY A 120 -1.43 21.16 -9.33
C GLY A 120 -2.05 20.01 -8.54
N LEU A 121 -2.00 18.80 -9.08
CA LEU A 121 -2.47 17.59 -8.44
C LEU A 121 -1.39 17.05 -7.49
N PRO A 122 -1.78 16.36 -6.40
CA PRO A 122 -0.81 15.68 -5.54
C PRO A 122 -0.02 14.65 -6.36
N TRP A 123 1.27 14.52 -6.08
CA TRP A 123 2.09 13.49 -6.70
C TRP A 123 1.61 12.08 -6.28
N ILE A 124 1.80 11.13 -7.17
CA ILE A 124 1.41 9.73 -6.97
C ILE A 124 2.66 8.94 -6.60
N CYS A 125 2.53 8.08 -5.60
CA CYS A 125 3.61 7.21 -5.11
C CYS A 125 3.18 5.74 -5.16
N ALA A 126 4.15 4.84 -5.33
CA ALA A 126 3.93 3.40 -5.22
C ALA A 126 3.68 3.01 -3.76
N ALA A 127 2.55 2.34 -3.48
CA ALA A 127 2.15 2.00 -2.11
C ALA A 127 2.40 0.50 -1.81
N PRO A 128 3.44 0.13 -1.03
CA PRO A 128 3.85 -1.25 -0.85
C PRO A 128 2.75 -2.15 -0.25
N VAL A 129 2.09 -1.68 0.80
CA VAL A 129 1.03 -2.45 1.50
C VAL A 129 -0.15 -2.73 0.57
N ARG A 130 -0.56 -1.72 -0.21
CA ARG A 130 -1.66 -1.85 -1.17
C ARG A 130 -1.29 -2.83 -2.28
N SER A 131 -0.10 -2.70 -2.85
CA SER A 131 0.37 -3.56 -3.94
C SER A 131 0.49 -5.01 -3.49
N ILE A 132 0.99 -5.27 -2.28
CA ILE A 132 1.06 -6.62 -1.72
C ILE A 132 -0.33 -7.20 -1.46
N ALA A 133 -1.26 -6.40 -0.92
CA ALA A 133 -2.63 -6.84 -0.69
C ALA A 133 -3.34 -7.18 -2.01
N HIS A 134 -3.11 -6.39 -3.06
CA HIS A 134 -3.62 -6.65 -4.40
C HIS A 134 -3.06 -7.95 -4.98
N VAL A 135 -1.74 -8.17 -4.93
CA VAL A 135 -1.11 -9.43 -5.36
C VAL A 135 -1.60 -10.61 -4.52
N ALA A 136 -1.81 -10.43 -3.22
CA ALA A 136 -2.37 -11.45 -2.33
C ALA A 136 -3.82 -11.80 -2.71
N SER A 137 -4.61 -10.86 -3.23
CA SER A 137 -5.96 -11.15 -3.73
C SER A 137 -5.98 -11.95 -5.03
N LEU A 138 -4.90 -11.87 -5.81
CA LEU A 138 -4.71 -12.61 -7.07
C LEU A 138 -3.99 -13.95 -6.88
N SER A 139 -3.58 -14.24 -5.65
CA SER A 139 -2.82 -15.43 -5.25
C SER A 139 -3.74 -16.64 -5.04
N LYS A 140 -3.45 -17.76 -5.69
CA LYS A 140 -4.11 -19.06 -5.49
C LYS A 140 -3.28 -19.95 -4.57
N TYR A 141 -3.85 -20.29 -3.41
CA TYR A 141 -3.25 -21.23 -2.48
C TYR A 141 -3.74 -22.66 -2.74
N SER A 142 -2.86 -23.64 -2.57
CA SER A 142 -3.18 -25.06 -2.75
C SER A 142 -4.16 -25.55 -1.68
N LYS A 143 -5.10 -26.38 -2.12
CA LYS A 143 -6.14 -27.00 -1.28
C LYS A 143 -5.76 -28.41 -0.83
N THR A 144 -4.85 -29.06 -1.54
CA THR A 144 -4.39 -30.42 -1.27
C THR A 144 -3.07 -30.35 -0.50
N HIS A 145 -3.18 -30.28 0.82
CA HIS A 145 -2.05 -30.34 1.74
C HIS A 145 -2.31 -31.41 2.78
N ALA A 146 -1.25 -32.09 3.21
CA ALA A 146 -1.36 -32.95 4.37
C ALA A 146 -1.79 -32.09 5.59
N PRO A 147 -2.66 -32.61 6.47
CA PRO A 147 -3.08 -31.87 7.67
C PRO A 147 -1.85 -31.43 8.48
N GLY A 148 -1.71 -30.12 8.70
CA GLY A 148 -0.57 -29.51 9.38
C GLY A 148 0.48 -28.85 8.47
N GLU A 149 0.43 -29.05 7.15
CA GLU A 149 1.29 -28.31 6.22
C GLU A 149 0.70 -26.93 5.88
N LYS A 150 1.53 -25.88 5.95
CA LYS A 150 1.11 -24.53 5.57
C LYS A 150 0.72 -24.49 4.08
N PRO A 151 -0.39 -23.82 3.72
CA PRO A 151 -0.83 -23.76 2.34
C PRO A 151 0.24 -23.12 1.47
N ARG A 152 0.62 -23.80 0.40
CA ARG A 152 1.62 -23.32 -0.56
C ARG A 152 0.92 -22.48 -1.61
N LEU A 153 1.56 -21.38 -1.97
CA LEU A 153 1.12 -20.51 -3.04
C LEU A 153 1.45 -21.21 -4.38
N ILE A 154 0.42 -21.57 -5.15
CA ILE A 154 0.59 -22.29 -6.42
C ILE A 154 0.88 -21.31 -7.55
N ASP A 155 0.01 -20.30 -7.67
CA ASP A 155 -0.06 -19.45 -8.85
C ASP A 155 -0.56 -18.05 -8.47
N ILE A 156 -0.12 -17.04 -9.21
CA ILE A 156 -0.59 -15.66 -9.10
C ILE A 156 -1.12 -15.26 -10.47
N LYS A 157 -2.40 -14.92 -10.53
CA LYS A 157 -3.01 -14.40 -11.76
C LYS A 157 -2.48 -12.99 -12.04
N ASP A 158 -1.52 -12.89 -12.94
CA ASP A 158 -1.07 -11.61 -13.46
C ASP A 158 -2.12 -11.03 -14.42
N GLN A 159 -2.49 -9.79 -14.19
CA GLN A 159 -3.58 -9.15 -14.89
C GLN A 159 -3.37 -7.64 -14.91
N ARG A 160 -3.91 -6.97 -15.92
CA ARG A 160 -3.85 -5.50 -16.06
C ARG A 160 -5.19 -4.82 -15.76
N LEU A 161 -6.29 -5.55 -15.99
CA LEU A 161 -7.64 -5.00 -15.97
C LEU A 161 -8.14 -4.56 -14.57
N THR A 162 -7.69 -5.19 -13.48
CA THR A 162 -8.12 -4.78 -12.13
C THR A 162 -7.51 -3.46 -11.73
N ASN A 163 -6.25 -3.20 -12.08
CA ASN A 163 -5.64 -1.90 -11.77
C ASN A 163 -6.36 -0.80 -12.56
N ILE A 164 -6.60 -1.01 -13.86
CA ILE A 164 -7.38 -0.09 -14.69
C ILE A 164 -8.79 0.10 -14.10
N GLY A 165 -9.49 -0.99 -13.78
CA GLY A 165 -10.83 -0.95 -13.20
C GLY A 165 -10.90 -0.23 -11.86
N VAL A 166 -9.92 -0.43 -10.97
CA VAL A 166 -9.83 0.28 -9.69
C VAL A 166 -9.64 1.77 -9.91
N HIS A 167 -8.75 2.19 -10.82
CA HIS A 167 -8.55 3.61 -11.12
C HIS A 167 -9.77 4.26 -11.76
N ILE A 168 -10.47 3.56 -12.65
CA ILE A 168 -11.75 4.03 -13.21
C ILE A 168 -12.79 4.18 -12.09
N LEU A 169 -12.93 3.19 -11.20
CA LEU A 169 -13.86 3.26 -10.08
C LEU A 169 -13.54 4.42 -9.14
N ILE A 170 -12.26 4.69 -8.87
CA ILE A 170 -11.81 5.85 -8.09
C ILE A 170 -12.27 7.14 -8.78
N GLY A 171 -12.10 7.25 -10.11
CA GLY A 171 -12.62 8.39 -10.87
C GLY A 171 -14.15 8.54 -10.78
N CYS A 172 -14.89 7.43 -10.80
CA CYS A 172 -16.35 7.42 -10.69
C CYS A 172 -16.89 7.71 -9.28
N THR A 173 -16.02 7.80 -8.24
CA THR A 173 -16.46 8.00 -6.84
C THR A 173 -17.27 9.28 -6.63
N ILE A 174 -17.06 10.30 -7.46
CA ILE A 174 -17.78 11.57 -7.38
C ILE A 174 -19.28 11.36 -7.64
N PHE A 175 -19.63 10.52 -8.62
CA PHE A 175 -21.02 10.15 -8.92
C PHE A 175 -21.62 9.25 -7.82
N ALA A 176 -20.79 8.40 -7.21
CA ALA A 176 -21.17 7.52 -6.10
C ALA A 176 -21.14 8.20 -4.72
N GLY A 177 -20.97 9.53 -4.65
CA GLY A 177 -20.92 10.31 -3.41
C GLY A 177 -22.00 9.98 -2.36
N PRO A 178 -23.30 9.86 -2.69
CA PRO A 178 -24.33 9.54 -1.69
C PRO A 178 -24.20 8.14 -1.10
N ILE A 179 -23.62 7.18 -1.85
CA ILE A 179 -23.40 5.81 -1.37
C ILE A 179 -22.17 5.77 -0.46
N ILE A 180 -21.08 6.44 -0.85
CA ILE A 180 -19.82 6.46 -0.09
C ILE A 180 -20.00 7.13 1.28
N ARG A 181 -20.86 8.16 1.37
CA ARG A 181 -21.20 8.83 2.63
C ARG A 181 -21.92 7.94 3.65
N LYS A 182 -22.40 6.76 3.26
CA LYS A 182 -23.00 5.79 4.20
C LYS A 182 -21.95 4.93 4.90
N ILE A 183 -20.70 4.96 4.45
CA ILE A 183 -19.64 4.11 5.01
C ILE A 183 -19.10 4.75 6.30
N PRO A 184 -19.14 4.03 7.45
CA PRO A 184 -18.56 4.51 8.68
C PRO A 184 -17.03 4.42 8.62
N VAL A 185 -16.34 5.45 9.11
CA VAL A 185 -14.87 5.52 9.15
C VAL A 185 -14.30 4.39 10.02
N ALA A 186 -15.03 3.95 11.05
CA ALA A 186 -14.65 2.79 11.88
C ALA A 186 -14.45 1.51 11.06
N ALA A 187 -15.29 1.25 10.05
CA ALA A 187 -15.14 0.07 9.19
C ALA A 187 -13.89 0.18 8.31
N LEU A 188 -13.50 1.40 7.90
CA LEU A 188 -12.26 1.62 7.16
C LEU A 188 -11.03 1.34 8.04
N PHE A 189 -11.04 1.74 9.31
CA PHE A 189 -9.95 1.40 10.24
C PHE A 189 -9.80 -0.12 10.39
N GLY A 190 -10.90 -0.87 10.45
CA GLY A 190 -10.86 -2.34 10.44
C GLY A 190 -10.20 -2.91 9.18
N ILE A 191 -10.48 -2.34 8.00
CA ILE A 191 -9.83 -2.73 6.74
C ILE A 191 -8.34 -2.37 6.75
N PHE A 192 -7.97 -1.18 7.21
CA PHE A 192 -6.57 -0.78 7.31
C PHE A 192 -5.79 -1.67 8.28
N LEU A 193 -6.39 -2.04 9.41
CA LEU A 193 -5.80 -2.99 10.36
C LEU A 193 -5.61 -4.36 9.70
N TYR A 194 -6.61 -4.85 8.96
CA TYR A 194 -6.50 -6.09 8.20
C TYR A 194 -5.35 -6.05 7.18
N PHE A 195 -5.22 -4.95 6.43
CA PHE A 195 -4.08 -4.78 5.50
C PHE A 195 -2.74 -4.74 6.23
N GLY A 196 -2.67 -4.08 7.39
CA GLY A 196 -1.50 -4.11 8.26
C GLY A 196 -1.13 -5.55 8.62
N ILE A 197 -2.07 -6.32 9.18
CA ILE A 197 -1.84 -7.70 9.62
C ILE A 197 -1.47 -8.62 8.45
N VAL A 198 -2.15 -8.53 7.31
CA VAL A 198 -1.88 -9.39 6.14
C VAL A 198 -0.57 -9.05 5.44
N SER A 199 -0.07 -7.82 5.58
CA SER A 199 1.23 -7.42 5.01
C SER A 199 2.43 -7.96 5.78
N ILE A 200 2.26 -8.29 7.08
CA ILE A 200 3.34 -8.74 7.96
C ILE A 200 3.88 -10.15 7.57
N PRO A 201 3.02 -11.17 7.31
CA PRO A 201 3.45 -12.48 6.82
C PRO A 201 4.16 -12.41 5.46
N GLY A 202 5.42 -12.84 5.44
CA GLY A 202 6.28 -12.79 4.25
C GLY A 202 7.48 -11.88 4.43
N THR A 203 7.48 -11.02 5.45
CA THR A 203 8.69 -10.29 5.86
C THR A 203 9.66 -11.22 6.59
N GLN A 204 10.94 -11.11 6.27
CA GLN A 204 11.97 -11.94 6.88
C GLN A 204 12.16 -11.59 8.37
N LEU A 205 12.04 -10.30 8.71
CA LEU A 205 12.12 -9.82 10.10
C LEU A 205 11.03 -10.47 10.95
N PHE A 206 9.76 -10.40 10.55
CA PHE A 206 8.68 -10.99 11.33
C PHE A 206 8.82 -12.51 11.49
N SER A 207 9.29 -13.20 10.44
CA SER A 207 9.58 -14.63 10.51
C SER A 207 10.64 -14.94 11.59
N ARG A 208 11.68 -14.11 11.71
CA ARG A 208 12.73 -14.22 12.74
C ARG A 208 12.26 -13.86 14.13
N VAL A 209 11.45 -12.82 14.27
CA VAL A 209 10.80 -12.47 15.53
C VAL A 209 9.93 -13.64 16.02
N LYS A 210 9.09 -14.21 15.15
CA LYS A 210 8.28 -15.38 15.47
C LYS A 210 9.13 -16.57 15.94
N MET A 211 10.27 -16.82 15.29
CA MET A 211 11.19 -17.90 15.68
C MET A 211 11.89 -17.67 17.03
N MET A 212 11.94 -16.45 17.53
CA MET A 212 12.46 -16.15 18.88
C MET A 212 11.52 -16.65 19.98
N PHE A 213 10.21 -16.68 19.71
CA PHE A 213 9.20 -17.19 20.63
C PHE A 213 8.88 -18.68 20.46
N ILE A 214 9.39 -19.33 19.40
CA ILE A 214 9.17 -20.75 19.14
C ILE A 214 10.38 -21.56 19.64
N PRO A 215 10.17 -22.66 20.40
CA PRO A 215 11.26 -23.55 20.82
C PRO A 215 12.02 -24.10 19.62
N ALA A 216 13.34 -24.29 19.76
CA ALA A 216 14.21 -24.76 18.67
C ALA A 216 13.75 -26.08 18.02
N LYS A 217 13.04 -26.95 18.77
CA LYS A 217 12.48 -28.22 18.28
C LYS A 217 11.45 -28.04 17.14
N TYR A 218 10.74 -26.91 17.12
CA TYR A 218 9.68 -26.62 16.14
C TYR A 218 10.14 -25.67 15.03
N HIS A 219 11.45 -25.47 14.87
CA HIS A 219 11.97 -24.60 13.82
C HIS A 219 11.79 -25.25 12.45
N PRO A 220 11.31 -24.51 11.43
CA PRO A 220 11.13 -25.05 10.09
C PRO A 220 12.48 -25.38 9.45
N ASN A 221 12.51 -26.38 8.57
CA ASN A 221 13.72 -26.74 7.81
C ASN A 221 14.06 -25.68 6.75
N VAL A 222 14.81 -24.64 7.15
CA VAL A 222 15.31 -23.59 6.27
C VAL A 222 16.84 -23.49 6.36
N GLY A 223 17.50 -23.29 5.22
CA GLY A 223 18.97 -23.43 5.10
C GLY A 223 19.81 -22.47 5.96
N TYR A 224 19.24 -21.34 6.41
CA TYR A 224 19.95 -20.41 7.31
C TYR A 224 19.83 -20.80 8.80
N LEU A 225 18.80 -21.57 9.20
CA LEU A 225 18.69 -22.09 10.57
C LEU A 225 19.69 -23.21 10.84
N ARG A 226 20.06 -23.97 9.79
CA ARG A 226 21.07 -25.05 9.87
C ARG A 226 22.50 -24.53 9.99
N ARG A 227 22.82 -23.41 9.33
CA ARG A 227 24.20 -22.92 9.18
C ARG A 227 24.67 -21.98 10.29
N VAL A 228 23.76 -21.24 10.93
CA VAL A 228 24.13 -20.16 11.86
C VAL A 228 23.70 -20.50 13.27
N ARG A 229 24.54 -20.30 14.28
CA ARG A 229 24.17 -20.54 15.70
C ARG A 229 23.03 -19.62 16.15
N GLN A 230 22.12 -20.13 17.00
CA GLN A 230 20.90 -19.44 17.41
C GLN A 230 21.13 -18.06 18.05
N ILE A 231 22.16 -17.93 18.90
CA ILE A 231 22.51 -16.66 19.55
C ILE A 231 22.80 -15.57 18.51
N LYS A 232 23.62 -15.86 17.50
CA LYS A 232 23.96 -14.88 16.45
C LYS A 232 22.72 -14.41 15.67
N ARG A 233 21.74 -15.30 15.47
CA ARG A 233 20.47 -14.96 14.81
C ARG A 233 19.61 -14.03 15.67
N PHE A 234 19.56 -14.27 16.97
CA PHE A 234 18.82 -13.40 17.89
C PHE A 234 19.48 -12.04 18.04
N THR A 235 20.80 -11.96 18.20
CA THR A 235 21.52 -10.68 18.23
C THR A 235 21.21 -9.85 16.99
N TYR A 236 21.29 -10.44 15.79
CA TYR A 236 20.95 -9.74 14.55
C TYR A 236 19.49 -9.26 14.53
N THR A 237 18.56 -10.09 14.99
CA THR A 237 17.13 -9.74 15.01
C THR A 237 16.84 -8.62 16.00
N ILE A 238 17.48 -8.62 17.17
CA ILE A 238 17.37 -7.56 18.19
C ILE A 238 17.90 -6.23 17.63
N VAL A 239 19.07 -6.25 16.98
CA VAL A 239 19.64 -5.05 16.32
C VAL A 239 18.66 -4.48 15.29
N GLN A 240 18.03 -5.34 14.47
CA GLN A 240 17.03 -4.90 13.50
C GLN A 240 15.77 -4.32 14.16
N ILE A 241 15.30 -4.90 15.27
CA ILE A 241 14.15 -4.37 16.01
C ILE A 241 14.47 -2.99 16.59
N ILE A 242 15.67 -2.81 17.17
CA ILE A 242 16.12 -1.53 17.71
C ILE A 242 16.20 -0.48 16.60
N ALA A 243 16.79 -0.83 15.45
CA ALA A 243 16.86 0.07 14.30
C ALA A 243 15.46 0.47 13.78
N ALA A 244 14.52 -0.48 13.72
CA ALA A 244 13.14 -0.21 13.35
C ALA A 244 12.43 0.69 14.37
N GLY A 245 12.65 0.45 15.67
CA GLY A 245 12.10 1.27 16.75
C GLY A 245 12.63 2.71 16.70
N LEU A 246 13.93 2.89 16.49
CA LEU A 246 14.54 4.21 16.33
C LEU A 246 13.95 4.96 15.14
N LEU A 247 13.75 4.27 14.01
CA LEU A 247 13.14 4.86 12.82
C LEU A 247 11.69 5.28 13.07
N ILE A 248 10.93 4.51 13.86
CA ILE A 248 9.56 4.88 14.27
C ILE A 248 9.57 6.12 15.17
N THR A 249 10.55 6.27 16.06
CA THR A 249 10.66 7.46 16.93
C THR A 249 11.06 8.72 16.18
N ILE A 250 11.89 8.61 15.14
CA ILE A 250 12.34 9.75 14.32
C ILE A 250 11.22 10.23 13.38
N LYS A 251 10.34 9.34 12.97
CA LYS A 251 9.28 9.59 11.99
C LYS A 251 8.02 10.17 12.62
#